data_AF-A0A3A2Z2K1-F1
#
_entry.id   AF-A0A3A2Z2K1-F1
#
_cell.length_a   1.000
_cell.length_b   1.000
_cell.length_c   1.000
_cell.angle_alpha   90.00
_cell.angle_beta   90.00
_cell.angle_gamma   90.00
#
_symmetry.space_group_name_H-M   'P 1'
#
loop_
_entity.id
_entity.type
_entity.pdbx_description
1 polymer ?
#
loop_
_entity_poly.entity_id
_entity_poly.type
_entity_poly.pdbx_seq_one_letter_code
_entity_poly.pdbx_strand_id
1 'polypeptide(L)'
;GEGGMDAANLLKPMLARGQLHCIGATTLAEYRKYIEKDAAFERRFQQVLVKEPTVAETISILRGLKERYEVHHGVTILDGAIVAAATLAARYITSRRLPDSAVDLIDEAAADVRVIRESQPEVLDNLERRLRQLEIEIHALQRETDPSSVQRMEEAKLEAANVKEELEPLKEHYEREKARSREIQEAKMKLEQLKNKRDEAERSNDLQTASDLTYYAIPD
;
A
#
# COMPACT_ATOMS: atom_id res chain seq x y z
N GLY A 1 33.50 -13.68 -10.04
CA GLY A 1 33.72 -14.98 -9.41
C GLY A 1 33.22 -16.04 -10.37
N GLU A 2 34.14 -16.70 -11.07
CA GLU A 2 33.88 -17.92 -11.83
C GLU A 2 33.81 -19.09 -10.85
N GLY A 3 32.76 -19.89 -10.88
CA GLY A 3 32.61 -21.06 -10.00
C GLY A 3 31.27 -21.17 -9.29
N GLY A 4 30.16 -21.05 -10.02
CA GLY A 4 28.91 -21.68 -9.60
C GLY A 4 28.85 -23.05 -10.29
N MET A 5 28.61 -24.12 -9.52
CA MET A 5 28.43 -25.50 -10.00
C MET A 5 27.66 -25.51 -11.34
N ASP A 6 28.19 -26.21 -12.36
CA ASP A 6 27.72 -26.18 -13.75
C ASP A 6 26.36 -26.89 -13.91
N ALA A 7 25.33 -26.30 -13.28
CA ALA A 7 23.93 -26.72 -13.34
C ALA A 7 23.42 -26.72 -14.77
N ALA A 8 24.04 -25.93 -15.66
CA ALA A 8 23.73 -25.95 -17.08
C ALA A 8 23.96 -27.34 -17.70
N ASN A 9 25.02 -28.06 -17.31
CA ASN A 9 25.25 -29.43 -17.79
C ASN A 9 24.23 -30.45 -17.24
N LEU A 10 23.62 -30.18 -16.08
CA LEU A 10 22.54 -31.00 -15.54
C LEU A 10 21.20 -30.74 -16.26
N LEU A 11 20.95 -29.48 -16.65
CA LEU A 11 19.70 -29.07 -17.29
C LEU A 11 19.64 -29.45 -18.77
N LYS A 12 20.77 -29.39 -19.50
CA LYS A 12 20.83 -29.67 -20.95
C LYS A 12 20.21 -31.03 -21.34
N PRO A 13 20.53 -32.17 -20.69
CA PRO A 13 19.91 -33.45 -21.04
C PRO A 13 18.40 -33.47 -20.78
N MET A 14 17.93 -32.84 -19.71
CA MET A 14 16.50 -32.81 -19.36
C MET A 14 15.70 -31.95 -20.34
N LEU A 15 16.23 -30.79 -20.73
CA LEU A 15 15.65 -29.91 -21.74
C LEU A 15 15.64 -30.58 -23.13
N ALA A 16 16.72 -31.29 -23.48
CA ALA A 16 16.80 -31.98 -24.77
C ALA A 16 15.80 -33.15 -24.90
N ARG A 17 15.48 -33.82 -23.79
CA ARG A 17 14.48 -34.90 -23.73
C ARG A 17 13.04 -34.41 -23.50
N GLY A 18 12.82 -33.10 -23.35
CA GLY A 18 11.50 -32.54 -23.04
C GLY A 18 10.97 -32.91 -21.64
N GLN A 19 11.85 -33.35 -20.74
CA GLN A 19 11.48 -33.73 -19.37
C GLN A 19 11.31 -32.53 -18.45
N LEU A 20 11.82 -31.37 -18.86
CA LEU A 20 11.75 -30.11 -18.13
C LEU A 20 11.14 -29.03 -19.02
N HIS A 21 10.07 -28.42 -18.53
CA HIS A 21 9.53 -27.18 -19.06
C HIS A 21 9.99 -26.05 -18.15
N CYS A 22 10.61 -25.00 -18.70
CA CYS A 22 11.06 -23.86 -17.91
C CYS A 22 10.85 -22.55 -18.67
N ILE A 23 10.70 -21.47 -17.90
CA ILE A 23 10.69 -20.09 -18.38
C ILE A 23 11.88 -19.41 -17.73
N GLY A 24 12.83 -18.96 -18.54
CA GLY A 24 13.98 -18.18 -18.09
C GLY A 24 13.70 -16.69 -18.20
N ALA A 25 14.15 -15.91 -17.21
CA ALA A 25 14.12 -14.46 -17.24
C ALA A 25 15.54 -13.93 -17.05
N THR A 26 16.03 -13.12 -17.98
CA THR A 26 17.39 -12.55 -17.97
C THR A 26 17.43 -11.30 -18.84
N THR A 27 18.48 -10.50 -18.71
CA THR A 27 18.69 -9.35 -19.59
C THR A 27 19.18 -9.78 -20.96
N LEU A 28 18.96 -8.96 -21.99
CA LEU A 28 19.47 -9.23 -23.34
C LEU A 28 21.01 -9.38 -23.37
N ALA A 29 21.71 -8.64 -22.51
CA ALA A 29 23.17 -8.69 -22.41
C ALA A 29 23.66 -10.04 -21.86
N GLU A 30 23.00 -10.55 -20.82
CA GLU A 30 23.29 -11.86 -20.24
C GLU A 30 22.89 -13.01 -21.18
N TYR A 31 21.73 -12.90 -21.85
CA TYR A 31 21.32 -13.86 -22.86
C TYR A 31 22.40 -14.03 -23.95
N ARG A 32 22.88 -12.91 -24.51
CA ARG A 32 23.97 -12.91 -25.51
C ARG A 32 25.27 -13.51 -24.98
N LYS A 33 25.55 -13.35 -23.69
CA LYS A 33 26.79 -13.80 -23.07
C LYS A 33 26.78 -15.29 -22.74
N TYR A 34 25.65 -15.80 -22.24
CA TYR A 34 25.57 -17.13 -21.60
C TYR A 34 24.69 -18.14 -22.34
N ILE A 35 23.68 -17.69 -23.10
CA ILE A 35 22.71 -18.57 -23.76
C ILE A 35 22.99 -18.66 -25.26
N GLU A 36 23.14 -17.51 -25.93
CA GLU A 36 23.33 -17.44 -27.38
C GLU A 36 24.67 -18.07 -27.84
N LYS A 37 25.69 -18.06 -26.98
CA LYS A 37 26.97 -18.71 -27.27
C LYS A 37 26.93 -20.24 -27.14
N ASP A 38 25.90 -20.80 -26.50
CA ASP A 38 25.77 -22.23 -26.29
C ASP A 38 24.70 -22.81 -27.23
N ALA A 39 25.17 -23.49 -28.28
CA ALA A 39 24.30 -24.07 -29.31
C ALA A 39 23.25 -25.06 -28.77
N ALA A 40 23.48 -25.68 -27.60
CA ALA A 40 22.50 -26.57 -26.99
C ALA A 40 21.33 -25.79 -26.38
N PHE A 41 21.59 -24.63 -25.78
CA PHE A 41 20.55 -23.78 -25.21
C PHE A 41 19.84 -22.93 -26.25
N GLU A 42 20.58 -22.35 -27.20
CA GLU A 42 20.00 -21.51 -28.27
C GLU A 42 18.90 -22.26 -29.05
N ARG A 43 19.09 -23.56 -29.29
CA ARG A 43 18.10 -24.42 -29.99
C ARG A 43 16.92 -24.86 -29.13
N ARG A 44 16.91 -24.54 -27.83
CA ARG A 44 15.92 -25.02 -26.85
C ARG A 44 15.15 -23.87 -26.21
N PHE A 45 15.72 -22.67 -26.19
CA PHE A 45 15.04 -21.46 -25.75
C PHE A 45 14.53 -20.67 -26.94
N GLN A 46 13.25 -20.31 -26.91
CA GLN A 46 12.69 -19.29 -27.77
C GLN A 46 12.83 -17.93 -27.07
N GLN A 47 13.45 -16.96 -27.72
CA GLN A 47 13.50 -15.60 -27.18
C GLN A 47 12.12 -14.96 -27.25
N VAL A 48 11.64 -14.45 -26.11
CA VAL A 48 10.46 -13.59 -25.98
C VAL A 48 10.93 -12.25 -25.42
N LEU A 49 10.94 -11.21 -26.24
CA LEU A 49 11.44 -9.90 -25.84
C LEU A 49 10.35 -9.12 -25.09
N VAL A 50 10.56 -8.91 -23.79
CA VAL A 50 9.72 -8.03 -22.97
C VAL A 50 10.39 -6.67 -22.88
N LYS A 51 9.71 -5.64 -23.39
CA LYS A 51 10.21 -4.25 -23.38
C LYS A 51 9.62 -3.48 -22.21
N GLU A 52 10.29 -2.41 -21.84
CA GLU A 52 9.75 -1.38 -20.96
C GLU A 52 8.45 -0.80 -21.58
N PRO A 53 7.34 -0.72 -20.81
CA PRO A 53 6.11 -0.10 -21.28
C PRO A 53 6.29 1.41 -21.43
N THR A 54 5.49 1.98 -22.33
CA THR A 54 5.33 3.43 -22.45
C THR A 54 4.67 4.01 -21.19
N VAL A 55 4.70 5.35 -21.05
CA VAL A 55 3.99 6.05 -19.96
C VAL A 55 2.49 5.74 -19.99
N ALA A 56 1.86 5.71 -21.17
CA ALA A 56 0.43 5.42 -21.32
C ALA A 56 0.09 3.97 -20.93
N GLU A 57 0.92 3.01 -21.32
CA GLU A 57 0.78 1.60 -20.91
C GLU A 57 0.98 1.46 -19.40
N THR A 58 1.97 2.17 -18.83
CA THR A 58 2.21 2.17 -17.37
C THR A 58 1.01 2.72 -16.60
N ILE A 59 0.40 3.81 -17.06
CA ILE A 59 -0.85 4.33 -16.46
C ILE A 59 -1.95 3.26 -16.49
N SER A 60 -2.06 2.51 -17.58
CA SER A 60 -3.06 1.44 -17.71
C SER A 60 -2.78 0.27 -16.76
N ILE A 61 -1.50 -0.13 -16.63
CA ILE A 61 -1.05 -1.14 -15.66
C ILE A 61 -1.38 -0.69 -14.24
N LEU A 62 -1.02 0.55 -13.87
CA LEU A 62 -1.27 1.10 -12.54
C LEU A 62 -2.77 1.20 -12.23
N ARG A 63 -3.61 1.54 -13.21
CA ARG A 63 -5.08 1.49 -13.05
C ARG A 63 -5.60 0.10 -12.75
N GLY A 64 -5.02 -0.93 -13.37
CA GLY A 64 -5.33 -2.34 -13.06
C GLY A 64 -4.85 -2.78 -11.68
N LEU A 65 -3.75 -2.22 -11.20
CA LEU A 65 -3.20 -2.49 -9.86
C LEU A 65 -3.84 -1.64 -8.76
N LYS A 66 -4.50 -0.54 -9.11
CA LYS A 66 -5.06 0.47 -8.20
C LYS A 66 -5.84 -0.15 -7.04
N GLU A 67 -6.81 -1.01 -7.33
CA GLU A 67 -7.68 -1.60 -6.30
C GLU A 67 -6.89 -2.39 -5.26
N ARG A 68 -5.87 -3.15 -5.69
CA ARG A 68 -5.02 -3.93 -4.79
C ARG A 68 -4.21 -3.05 -3.85
N TYR A 69 -3.61 -1.97 -4.36
CA TYR A 69 -2.84 -1.03 -3.53
C TYR A 69 -3.75 -0.22 -2.59
N GLU A 70 -4.94 0.16 -3.04
CA GLU A 70 -5.94 0.80 -2.17
C GLU A 70 -6.35 -0.10 -1.00
N VAL A 71 -6.58 -1.39 -1.25
CA VAL A 71 -6.91 -2.35 -0.19
C VAL A 71 -5.72 -2.57 0.74
N HIS A 72 -4.53 -2.80 0.18
CA HIS A 72 -3.32 -3.10 0.94
C HIS A 72 -2.95 -1.96 1.92
N HIS A 73 -2.97 -0.72 1.44
CA HIS A 73 -2.67 0.46 2.26
C HIS A 73 -3.89 1.04 2.98
N GLY A 74 -5.07 0.60 2.61
CA GLY A 74 -6.34 1.14 3.10
C GLY A 74 -6.58 2.58 2.66
N VAL A 75 -5.99 3.06 1.57
CA VAL A 75 -6.13 4.45 1.08
C VAL A 75 -6.97 4.53 -0.20
N THR A 76 -7.25 5.74 -0.68
CA THR A 76 -7.85 5.96 -2.00
C THR A 76 -6.84 6.63 -2.91
N ILE A 77 -6.58 6.02 -4.07
CA ILE A 77 -5.58 6.49 -5.03
C ILE A 77 -6.30 7.24 -6.15
N LEU A 78 -6.03 8.54 -6.25
CA LEU A 78 -6.61 9.38 -7.30
C LEU A 78 -6.01 9.05 -8.66
N ASP A 79 -6.80 9.13 -9.73
CA ASP A 79 -6.29 8.89 -11.09
C ASP A 79 -5.19 9.89 -11.48
N GLY A 80 -5.31 11.14 -11.02
CA GLY A 80 -4.27 12.15 -11.16
C GLY A 80 -2.94 11.76 -10.50
N ALA A 81 -2.97 11.02 -9.37
CA ALA A 81 -1.77 10.51 -8.72
C ALA A 81 -1.11 9.39 -9.56
N ILE A 82 -1.91 8.53 -10.19
CA ILE A 82 -1.41 7.50 -11.11
C ILE A 82 -0.71 8.12 -12.31
N VAL A 83 -1.35 9.13 -12.94
CA VAL A 83 -0.77 9.84 -14.08
C VAL A 83 0.52 10.55 -13.68
N ALA A 84 0.53 11.21 -12.52
CA ALA A 84 1.72 11.87 -11.98
C ALA A 84 2.86 10.89 -11.71
N ALA A 85 2.58 9.77 -11.04
CA ALA A 85 3.58 8.74 -10.74
C ALA A 85 4.25 8.21 -12.02
N ALA A 86 3.47 7.82 -13.03
CA ALA A 86 4.02 7.33 -14.29
C ALA A 86 4.84 8.40 -15.03
N THR A 87 4.35 9.64 -15.07
CA THR A 87 5.01 10.74 -15.80
C THR A 87 6.30 11.19 -15.11
N LEU A 88 6.28 11.32 -13.78
CA LEU A 88 7.43 11.77 -13.00
C LEU A 88 8.48 10.66 -12.90
N ALA A 89 8.09 9.40 -12.72
CA ALA A 89 9.00 8.26 -12.75
C ALA A 89 9.77 8.21 -14.07
N ALA A 90 9.06 8.30 -15.20
CA ALA A 90 9.66 8.30 -16.53
C ALA A 90 10.67 9.43 -16.74
N ARG A 91 10.40 10.61 -16.17
CA ARG A 91 11.19 11.82 -16.40
C ARG A 91 12.40 11.93 -15.48
N TYR A 92 12.25 11.55 -14.21
CA TYR A 92 13.24 11.86 -13.17
C TYR A 92 13.96 10.62 -12.62
N ILE A 93 13.37 9.43 -12.69
CA ILE A 93 13.97 8.19 -12.18
C ILE A 93 14.63 7.43 -13.34
N THR A 94 15.70 8.00 -13.89
CA THR A 94 16.37 7.46 -15.10
C THR A 94 17.24 6.23 -14.84
N SER A 95 17.53 5.92 -13.57
CA SER A 95 18.27 4.73 -13.16
C SER A 95 17.41 3.46 -13.09
N ARG A 96 16.09 3.60 -13.08
CA ARG A 96 15.11 2.50 -13.02
C ARG A 96 14.19 2.55 -14.24
N ARG A 97 13.41 1.49 -14.42
CA ARG A 97 12.56 1.30 -15.60
C ARG A 97 11.09 1.29 -15.20
N LEU A 98 10.23 1.74 -16.10
CA LEU A 98 8.81 1.49 -15.99
C LEU A 98 8.51 -0.02 -16.19
N PRO A 99 7.41 -0.53 -15.61
CA PRO A 99 6.47 0.15 -14.72
C PRO A 99 6.93 0.18 -13.26
N ASP A 100 7.99 -0.56 -12.92
CA ASP A 100 8.52 -0.79 -11.57
C ASP A 100 8.75 0.50 -10.78
N SER A 101 9.45 1.48 -11.37
CA SER A 101 9.69 2.76 -10.69
C SER A 101 8.42 3.57 -10.40
N ALA A 102 7.36 3.43 -11.20
CA ALA A 102 6.09 4.11 -10.97
C ALA A 102 5.21 3.38 -9.96
N VAL A 103 5.30 2.04 -9.92
CA VAL A 103 4.64 1.21 -8.90
C VAL A 103 5.22 1.56 -7.52
N ASP A 104 6.54 1.65 -7.39
CA ASP A 104 7.20 2.02 -6.14
C ASP A 104 6.78 3.41 -5.64
N LEU A 105 6.67 4.40 -6.53
CA LEU A 105 6.19 5.74 -6.15
C LEU A 105 4.76 5.71 -5.59
N ILE A 106 3.89 4.88 -6.17
CA ILE A 106 2.51 4.70 -5.67
C ILE A 106 2.52 4.00 -4.31
N ASP A 107 3.36 2.98 -4.15
CA ASP A 107 3.49 2.22 -2.90
C ASP A 107 3.99 3.10 -1.76
N GLU A 108 5.07 3.85 -1.97
CA GLU A 108 5.62 4.79 -0.99
C GLU A 108 4.62 5.89 -0.64
N ALA A 109 3.99 6.52 -1.63
CA ALA A 109 3.00 7.56 -1.38
C ALA A 109 1.76 7.04 -0.62
N ALA A 110 1.33 5.81 -0.92
CA ALA A 110 0.21 5.19 -0.22
C ALA A 110 0.57 4.83 1.23
N ALA A 111 1.79 4.33 1.47
CA ALA A 111 2.31 4.05 2.81
C ALA A 111 2.40 5.33 3.64
N ASP A 112 2.92 6.43 3.07
CA ASP A 112 3.02 7.72 3.74
C ASP A 112 1.65 8.26 4.17
N VAL A 113 0.66 8.23 3.27
CA VAL A 113 -0.71 8.65 3.57
C VAL A 113 -1.33 7.81 4.67
N ARG A 114 -1.08 6.50 4.68
CA ARG A 114 -1.55 5.60 5.74
C ARG A 114 -0.97 5.99 7.10
N VAL A 115 0.34 6.23 7.18
CA VAL A 115 1.00 6.65 8.43
C VAL A 115 0.44 7.97 8.94
N ILE A 116 0.26 8.96 8.05
CA ILE A 116 -0.31 10.26 8.41
C ILE A 116 -1.73 10.11 8.95
N ARG A 117 -2.55 9.26 8.34
CA ARG A 117 -3.94 9.03 8.75
C ARG A 117 -4.06 8.28 10.09
N GLU A 118 -3.18 7.32 10.35
CA GLU A 118 -3.18 6.58 11.61
C GLU A 118 -2.64 7.41 12.78
N SER A 119 -1.90 8.48 12.47
CA SER A 119 -1.36 9.42 13.44
C SER A 119 -2.42 10.41 13.91
N GLN A 120 -2.39 10.74 15.21
CA GLN A 120 -3.28 11.75 15.78
C GLN A 120 -2.94 13.13 15.20
N PRO A 121 -3.95 13.92 14.77
CA PRO A 121 -3.74 15.30 14.34
C PRO A 121 -3.00 16.12 15.40
N GLU A 122 -2.02 16.92 14.96
CA GLU A 122 -1.19 17.74 15.85
C GLU A 122 -2.03 18.70 16.72
N VAL A 123 -3.14 19.22 16.16
CA VAL A 123 -4.08 20.07 16.89
C VAL A 123 -4.68 19.35 18.10
N LEU A 124 -5.05 18.06 17.94
CA LEU A 124 -5.59 17.26 19.05
C LEU A 124 -4.53 16.95 20.10
N ASP A 125 -3.32 16.56 19.68
CA ASP A 125 -2.21 16.29 20.61
C ASP A 125 -1.84 17.55 21.42
N ASN A 126 -1.81 18.73 20.77
CA ASN A 126 -1.55 20.01 21.46
C ASN A 126 -2.62 20.35 22.49
N LEU A 127 -3.90 20.20 22.15
CA LEU A 127 -5.01 20.44 23.08
C LEU A 127 -5.01 19.43 24.25
N GLU A 128 -4.77 18.15 23.98
CA GLU A 128 -4.67 17.11 25.03
C GLU A 128 -3.49 17.35 25.98
N ARG A 129 -2.33 17.75 25.46
CA ARG A 129 -1.17 18.11 26.28
C ARG A 129 -1.46 19.34 27.14
N ARG A 130 -2.08 20.38 26.57
CA ARG A 130 -2.45 21.59 27.31
C ARG A 130 -3.46 21.28 28.42
N LEU A 131 -4.50 20.51 28.11
CA LEU A 131 -5.49 20.08 29.10
C LEU A 131 -4.82 19.31 30.25
N ARG A 132 -3.96 18.34 29.93
CA ARG A 132 -3.22 17.56 30.93
C ARG A 132 -2.34 18.43 31.83
N GLN A 133 -1.67 19.44 31.26
CA GLN A 133 -0.86 20.38 32.05
C GLN A 133 -1.72 21.16 33.04
N LEU A 134 -2.87 21.68 32.59
CA LEU A 134 -3.82 22.40 33.44
C LEU A 134 -4.40 21.49 34.54
N GLU A 135 -4.73 20.23 34.22
CA GLU A 135 -5.22 19.26 35.21
C GLU A 135 -4.18 18.96 36.30
N ILE A 136 -2.90 18.80 35.92
CA ILE A 136 -1.80 18.63 36.87
C ILE A 136 -1.64 19.87 37.74
N GLU A 137 -1.71 21.06 37.15
CA GLU A 137 -1.64 22.34 37.87
C GLU A 137 -2.79 22.46 38.88
N ILE A 138 -4.03 22.19 38.47
CA ILE A 138 -5.21 22.21 39.36
C ILE A 138 -5.01 21.24 40.52
N HIS A 139 -4.56 20.01 40.25
CA HIS A 139 -4.32 19.00 41.29
C HIS A 139 -3.19 19.39 42.26
N ALA A 140 -2.16 20.09 41.77
CA ALA A 140 -1.10 20.62 42.64
C ALA A 140 -1.65 21.74 43.55
N LEU A 141 -2.40 22.69 42.99
CA LEU A 141 -2.96 23.84 43.71
C LEU A 141 -4.06 23.46 44.70
N GLN A 142 -4.73 22.32 44.53
CA GLN A 142 -5.74 21.81 45.48
C GLN A 142 -5.21 21.62 46.91
N ARG A 143 -3.88 21.49 47.10
CA ARG A 143 -3.25 21.34 48.41
C ARG A 143 -2.85 22.66 49.06
N GLU A 144 -2.89 23.74 48.29
CA GLU A 144 -2.52 25.08 48.76
C GLU A 144 -3.75 25.83 49.29
N THR A 145 -3.53 26.70 50.27
CA THR A 145 -4.61 27.42 50.97
C THR A 145 -4.47 28.94 50.90
N ASP A 146 -3.38 29.45 50.32
CA ASP A 146 -3.17 30.87 50.16
C ASP A 146 -4.11 31.48 49.09
N PRO A 147 -4.53 32.75 49.24
CA PRO A 147 -5.48 33.38 48.32
C PRO A 147 -5.02 33.40 46.85
N SER A 148 -3.72 33.54 46.59
CA SER A 148 -3.16 33.53 45.23
C SER A 148 -3.31 32.17 44.55
N SER A 149 -2.99 31.08 45.25
CA SER A 149 -3.16 29.72 44.73
C SER A 149 -4.62 29.37 44.45
N VAL A 150 -5.55 29.82 45.30
CA VAL A 150 -6.99 29.65 45.07
C VAL A 150 -7.43 30.38 43.80
N GLN A 151 -6.99 31.63 43.62
CA GLN A 151 -7.32 32.39 42.41
C GLN A 151 -6.75 31.73 41.14
N ARG A 152 -5.46 31.34 41.15
CA ARG A 152 -4.84 30.68 40.01
C ARG A 152 -5.50 29.34 39.69
N MET A 153 -5.93 28.59 40.70
CA MET A 153 -6.67 27.34 40.52
C MET A 153 -8.00 27.57 39.78
N GLU A 154 -8.75 28.61 40.15
CA GLU A 154 -10.01 28.92 39.46
C GLU A 154 -9.78 29.37 38.01
N GLU A 155 -8.74 30.16 37.74
CA GLU A 155 -8.32 30.51 36.38
C GLU A 155 -7.94 29.26 35.56
N ALA A 156 -7.12 28.36 36.14
CA ALA A 156 -6.70 27.11 35.49
C ALA A 156 -7.89 26.17 35.20
N LYS A 157 -8.89 26.11 36.10
CA LYS A 157 -10.14 25.36 35.87
C LYS A 157 -10.94 25.93 34.70
N LEU A 158 -11.03 27.25 34.59
CA LEU A 158 -11.74 27.91 33.50
C LEU A 158 -11.02 27.71 32.15
N GLU A 159 -9.69 27.83 32.13
CA GLU A 159 -8.88 27.48 30.96
C GLU A 159 -9.05 26.00 30.57
N ALA A 160 -9.03 25.09 31.54
CA ALA A 160 -9.21 23.66 31.28
C ALA A 160 -10.59 23.36 30.70
N ALA A 161 -11.64 24.03 31.19
CA ALA A 161 -12.99 23.90 30.65
C ALA A 161 -13.06 24.38 29.19
N ASN A 162 -12.47 25.52 28.87
CA ASN A 162 -12.43 26.05 27.50
C ASN A 162 -11.66 25.11 26.56
N VAL A 163 -10.48 24.63 26.96
CA VAL A 163 -9.69 23.67 26.17
C VAL A 163 -10.46 22.38 25.96
N LYS A 164 -11.20 21.92 26.97
CA LYS A 164 -12.02 20.71 26.88
C LYS A 164 -13.19 20.89 25.91
N GLU A 165 -13.86 22.04 25.94
CA GLU A 165 -14.95 22.38 25.01
C GLU A 165 -14.46 22.44 23.55
N GLU A 166 -13.23 22.89 23.31
CA GLU A 166 -12.60 22.83 21.98
C GLU A 166 -12.17 21.40 21.58
N LEU A 167 -11.65 20.63 22.54
CA LEU A 167 -11.09 19.29 22.31
C LEU A 167 -12.15 18.24 21.99
N GLU A 168 -13.24 18.20 22.75
CA GLU A 168 -14.29 17.18 22.61
C GLU A 168 -14.86 17.05 21.19
N PRO A 169 -15.33 18.13 20.52
CA PRO A 169 -15.89 18.00 19.17
C PRO A 169 -14.86 17.55 18.14
N LEU A 170 -13.61 18.02 18.26
CA LEU A 170 -12.52 17.60 17.36
C LEU A 170 -12.18 16.12 17.54
N LYS A 171 -12.17 15.66 18.79
CA LYS A 171 -11.87 14.27 19.14
C LYS A 171 -12.97 13.34 18.67
N GLU A 172 -14.23 13.69 18.90
CA GLU A 172 -15.38 12.94 18.39
C GLU A 172 -15.39 12.86 16.86
N HIS A 173 -15.11 13.99 16.18
CA HIS A 173 -15.00 14.02 14.73
C HIS A 173 -13.90 13.08 14.22
N TYR A 174 -12.72 13.13 14.84
CA TYR A 174 -11.59 12.27 14.48
C TYR A 174 -11.89 10.79 14.69
N GLU A 175 -12.45 10.40 15.84
CA GLU A 175 -12.81 9.01 16.11
C GLU A 175 -13.90 8.50 15.15
N ARG A 176 -14.88 9.34 14.80
CA ARG A 176 -15.90 9.00 13.80
C ARG A 176 -15.30 8.77 12.41
N GLU A 177 -14.42 9.65 11.95
CA GLU A 177 -13.74 9.48 10.65
C GLU A 177 -12.85 8.23 10.64
N LYS A 178 -12.15 7.96 11.74
CA LYS A 178 -11.30 6.78 11.90
C LYS A 178 -12.13 5.49 11.88
N ALA A 179 -13.25 5.46 12.59
CA ALA A 179 -14.17 4.32 12.59
C ALA A 179 -14.74 4.07 11.18
N ARG A 180 -15.24 5.12 10.52
CA ARG A 180 -15.74 5.03 9.14
C ARG A 180 -14.69 4.53 8.15
N SER A 181 -13.46 5.02 8.26
CA SER A 181 -12.34 4.59 7.43
C SER A 181 -12.05 3.09 7.59
N ARG A 182 -12.08 2.58 8.84
CA ARG A 182 -11.92 1.14 9.12
C ARG A 182 -13.04 0.30 8.54
N GLU A 183 -14.29 0.73 8.69
CA GLU A 183 -15.45 0.04 8.10
C GLU A 183 -15.34 -0.07 6.58
N ILE A 184 -14.95 1.02 5.90
CA ILE A 184 -14.71 1.02 4.45
C ILE A 184 -13.59 0.05 4.09
N GLN A 185 -12.48 0.04 4.84
CA GLN A 185 -11.37 -0.86 4.58
C GLN A 185 -11.78 -2.33 4.72
N GLU A 186 -12.49 -2.68 5.79
CA GLU A 186 -13.01 -4.04 6.00
C GLU A 186 -13.98 -4.46 4.90
N ALA A 187 -14.86 -3.56 4.47
CA ALA A 187 -15.78 -3.82 3.36
C ALA A 187 -15.03 -4.06 2.05
N LYS A 188 -14.01 -3.24 1.73
CA LYS A 188 -13.17 -3.43 0.54
C LYS A 188 -12.41 -4.77 0.58
N MET A 189 -11.83 -5.14 1.73
CA MET A 189 -11.15 -6.43 1.89
C MET A 189 -12.10 -7.61 1.67
N LYS A 190 -13.32 -7.55 2.23
CA LYS A 190 -14.36 -8.57 2.01
C LYS A 190 -14.75 -8.66 0.54
N LEU A 191 -14.93 -7.52 -0.13
CA LEU A 191 -15.24 -7.46 -1.55
C LEU A 191 -14.14 -8.12 -2.40
N GLU A 192 -12.87 -7.83 -2.13
CA GLU A 192 -11.74 -8.44 -2.84
C GLU A 192 -11.69 -9.96 -2.62
N GLN A 193 -11.96 -10.43 -1.40
CA GLN A 193 -12.05 -11.86 -1.12
C GLN A 193 -13.19 -12.55 -1.89
N LEU A 194 -14.35 -11.89 -2.00
CA LEU A 194 -15.48 -12.42 -2.77
C LEU A 194 -15.17 -12.45 -4.28
N LYS A 195 -14.54 -11.41 -4.82
CA LYS A 195 -14.08 -11.38 -6.22
C LYS A 195 -13.09 -12.51 -6.51
N ASN A 196 -12.10 -12.71 -5.64
CA ASN A 196 -11.11 -13.79 -5.80
C ASN A 196 -11.77 -15.19 -5.76
N LYS A 197 -12.73 -15.40 -4.86
CA LYS A 197 -13.51 -16.65 -4.79
C LYS A 197 -14.36 -16.88 -6.03
N ARG A 198 -14.97 -15.83 -6.58
CA ARG A 198 -15.72 -15.90 -7.84
C ARG A 198 -14.79 -16.31 -8.98
N ASP A 199 -13.66 -15.64 -9.12
CA ASP A 199 -12.68 -15.93 -10.18
C ASP A 199 -12.08 -17.35 -10.05
N GLU A 200 -11.98 -17.88 -8.84
CA GLU A 200 -11.61 -19.28 -8.59
C GLU A 200 -12.74 -20.25 -8.99
N ALA A 201 -13.98 -19.98 -8.60
CA ALA A 201 -15.15 -20.79 -8.97
C ALA A 201 -15.37 -20.84 -10.49
N GLU A 202 -15.19 -19.72 -11.18
CA GLU A 202 -15.25 -19.67 -12.65
C GLU A 202 -14.15 -20.53 -13.29
N ARG A 203 -12.92 -20.46 -12.76
CA ARG A 203 -11.79 -21.27 -13.27
C ARG A 203 -11.98 -22.78 -13.04
N SER A 204 -12.68 -23.17 -11.97
CA SER A 204 -12.98 -24.57 -11.66
C SER A 204 -14.27 -25.09 -12.29
N ASN A 205 -15.00 -24.26 -13.06
CA ASN A 205 -16.34 -24.53 -13.58
C ASN A 205 -17.41 -24.80 -12.49
N ASP A 206 -17.22 -24.28 -11.28
CA ASP A 206 -18.27 -24.26 -10.25
C ASP A 206 -19.24 -23.10 -10.52
N LEU A 207 -20.14 -23.34 -11.49
CA LEU A 207 -21.10 -22.34 -11.96
C LEU A 207 -22.10 -21.91 -10.87
N GLN A 208 -22.40 -22.78 -9.90
CA GLN A 208 -23.33 -22.47 -8.82
C GLN A 208 -22.70 -21.43 -7.88
N THR A 209 -21.50 -21.71 -7.37
CA THR A 209 -20.79 -20.77 -6.49
C THR A 209 -20.49 -19.44 -7.20
N ALA A 210 -20.09 -19.48 -8.47
CA ALA A 210 -19.83 -18.27 -9.26
C ALA A 210 -21.09 -17.40 -9.44
N SER A 211 -22.25 -18.03 -9.68
CA SER A 211 -23.54 -17.34 -9.77
C SER A 211 -23.94 -16.74 -8.43
N ASP A 212 -23.83 -17.50 -7.34
CA ASP A 212 -24.19 -17.04 -6.00
C ASP A 212 -23.36 -15.81 -5.57
N LEU A 213 -22.05 -15.86 -5.85
CA LEU A 213 -21.14 -14.75 -5.55
C LEU A 213 -21.44 -13.51 -6.39
N THR A 214 -21.72 -13.68 -7.69
CA THR A 214 -21.97 -12.58 -8.62
C THR A 214 -23.28 -11.86 -8.35
N TYR A 215 -24.37 -12.60 -8.10
CA TYR A 215 -25.72 -12.03 -8.05
C TYR A 215 -26.24 -11.75 -6.63
N TYR A 216 -25.66 -12.36 -5.59
CA TYR A 216 -26.16 -12.23 -4.21
C TYR A 216 -25.13 -11.73 -3.19
N ALA A 217 -23.85 -12.04 -3.36
CA ALA A 217 -22.83 -11.69 -2.37
C ALA A 217 -22.05 -10.41 -2.69
N ILE A 218 -21.74 -10.17 -3.96
CA ILE A 218 -21.02 -8.98 -4.42
C ILE A 218 -22.07 -7.90 -4.74
N PRO A 219 -22.06 -6.75 -4.01
CA PRO A 219 -22.94 -5.64 -4.33
C PRO A 219 -22.57 -4.99 -5.69
N ASP A 220 -23.59 -4.42 -6.36
CA ASP A 220 -23.46 -3.66 -7.61
C ASP A 220 -22.51 -2.45 -7.50
#